data_AF-A0A368W560-F1
#
_entry.id   AF-A0A368W560-F1
#
_cell.length_a   1.000
_cell.length_b   1.000
_cell.length_c   1.000
_cell.angle_alpha   90.00
_cell.angle_beta   90.00
_cell.angle_gamma   90.00
#
_symmetry.space_group_name_H-M   'P 1'
#
loop_
_entity.id
_entity.type
_entity.pdbx_description
1 polymer ?
#
loop_
_entity_poly.entity_id
_entity_poly.type
_entity_poly.pdbx_seq_one_letter_code
_entity_poly.pdbx_strand_id
1 'polypeptide(L)'
;MLPYEHDNVFDEGLAGVFETETERAARQSANQLKVQSTGIDLYKDNTCHISHLLEIPNDQCNRFEEEIGGTGFTLLRQSKDRDTSVYQVNKTEALALIDYQSELMNLYSKKYEGVYRSWEIVRAF
;
A
#
# COMPACT_ATOMS: atom_id res chain seq x y z
N MET A 1 6.71 -19.21 14.02
CA MET A 1 7.59 -18.13 14.49
C MET A 1 7.15 -16.89 13.73
N LEU A 2 6.47 -15.95 14.39
CA LEU A 2 5.88 -14.77 13.73
C LEU A 2 6.95 -13.67 13.60
N PRO A 3 7.06 -12.95 12.47
CA PRO A 3 8.17 -12.06 12.18
C PRO A 3 7.81 -10.59 12.49
N TYR A 4 7.79 -10.20 13.77
CA TYR A 4 7.48 -8.81 14.16
C TYR A 4 8.45 -8.28 15.23
N GLU A 5 9.76 -8.36 14.99
CA GLU A 5 10.78 -7.93 15.97
C GLU A 5 11.46 -6.57 15.68
N HIS A 6 10.92 -5.73 14.80
CA HIS A 6 11.55 -4.42 14.48
C HIS A 6 10.71 -3.14 14.60
N ASP A 7 9.47 -3.18 15.12
CA ASP A 7 8.55 -2.02 15.08
C ASP A 7 8.50 -1.15 16.37
N ASN A 8 9.56 -1.09 17.17
CA ASN A 8 9.52 -0.46 18.51
C ASN A 8 10.33 0.84 18.63
N VAL A 9 10.27 1.75 17.67
CA VAL A 9 10.86 3.09 17.87
C VAL A 9 9.87 4.11 18.45
N PHE A 10 8.54 3.91 18.34
CA PHE A 10 7.61 4.95 18.81
C PHE A 10 6.13 4.55 19.06
N ASP A 11 5.73 3.30 19.35
CA ASP A 11 4.28 2.93 19.28
C ASP A 11 3.68 3.16 17.85
N GLU A 12 4.53 3.43 16.85
CA GLU A 12 4.19 4.11 15.58
C GLU A 12 3.99 3.19 14.38
N GLY A 13 3.93 1.87 14.55
CA GLY A 13 3.61 0.98 13.43
C GLY A 13 2.12 0.97 13.07
N LEU A 14 1.68 -0.11 12.45
CA LEU A 14 0.26 -0.42 12.24
C LEU A 14 -0.37 -1.13 13.46
N ALA A 15 0.21 -0.95 14.65
CA ALA A 15 -0.26 -1.57 15.88
C ALA A 15 -1.71 -1.16 16.17
N GLY A 16 -2.59 -2.16 16.36
CA GLY A 16 -4.02 -1.93 16.58
C GLY A 16 -4.82 -1.53 15.34
N VAL A 17 -4.19 -1.42 14.17
CA VAL A 17 -4.86 -1.18 12.88
C VAL A 17 -4.96 -2.50 12.13
N PHE A 18 -6.18 -2.94 11.86
CA PHE A 18 -6.42 -4.21 11.16
C PHE A 18 -7.57 -4.09 10.17
N GLU A 19 -7.54 -4.98 9.19
CA GLU A 19 -8.68 -5.25 8.33
C GLU A 19 -9.67 -6.15 9.05
N THR A 20 -10.96 -5.86 8.86
CA THR A 20 -12.03 -6.81 9.09
C THR A 20 -11.92 -7.96 8.08
N GLU A 21 -12.55 -9.10 8.38
CA GLU A 21 -12.61 -10.23 7.45
C GLU A 21 -13.23 -9.84 6.11
N THR A 22 -14.23 -8.95 6.12
CA THR A 22 -14.88 -8.45 4.91
C THR A 22 -13.94 -7.58 4.07
N GLU A 23 -13.20 -6.66 4.70
CA GLU A 23 -12.20 -5.82 4.01
C GLU A 23 -11.12 -6.70 3.35
N ARG A 24 -10.58 -7.68 4.11
CA ARG A 24 -9.57 -8.62 3.62
C ARG A 24 -10.06 -9.44 2.43
N ALA A 25 -11.25 -10.04 2.55
CA ALA A 25 -11.81 -10.88 1.49
C ALA A 25 -12.10 -10.08 0.21
N ALA A 26 -12.59 -8.84 0.35
CA ALA A 26 -12.82 -7.95 -0.77
C ALA A 26 -11.50 -7.58 -1.48
N ARG A 27 -10.47 -7.20 -0.71
CA ARG A 27 -9.13 -6.89 -1.23
C ARG A 27 -8.50 -8.08 -1.96
N GLN A 28 -8.52 -9.26 -1.36
CA GLN A 28 -7.97 -10.48 -1.96
C GLN A 28 -8.69 -10.84 -3.27
N SER A 29 -10.02 -10.73 -3.29
CA SER A 29 -10.81 -11.00 -4.49
C SER A 29 -10.49 -10.00 -5.62
N ALA A 30 -10.41 -8.71 -5.28
CA ALA A 30 -10.05 -7.65 -6.24
C ALA A 30 -8.63 -7.83 -6.78
N ASN A 31 -7.66 -8.15 -5.90
CA ASN A 31 -6.29 -8.42 -6.28
C ASN A 31 -6.20 -9.63 -7.22
N GLN A 32 -6.87 -10.74 -6.89
CA GLN A 32 -6.86 -11.94 -7.72
C GLN A 32 -7.39 -11.66 -9.12
N LEU A 33 -8.52 -10.94 -9.24
CA LEU A 33 -9.10 -10.57 -10.54
C LEU A 33 -8.15 -9.66 -11.33
N LYS A 34 -7.55 -8.67 -10.68
CA LYS A 34 -6.63 -7.73 -11.34
C LYS A 34 -5.30 -8.39 -11.73
N VAL A 35 -4.77 -9.29 -10.91
CA VAL A 35 -3.57 -10.07 -11.25
C VAL A 35 -3.84 -10.96 -12.46
N GLN A 36 -4.99 -11.65 -12.51
CA GLN A 36 -5.38 -12.45 -13.67
C GLN A 36 -5.46 -11.60 -14.94
N SER A 37 -6.01 -10.38 -14.86
CA SER A 37 -6.12 -9.50 -16.02
C SER A 37 -4.77 -8.99 -16.54
N THR A 38 -3.71 -9.02 -15.72
CA THR A 38 -2.36 -8.64 -16.16
C THR A 38 -1.69 -9.66 -17.09
N GLY A 39 -2.14 -10.92 -17.06
CA GLY A 39 -1.51 -12.02 -17.81
C GLY A 39 -0.06 -12.35 -17.39
N ILE A 40 0.40 -11.86 -16.23
CA ILE A 40 1.73 -12.15 -15.70
C ILE A 40 1.72 -13.52 -15.01
N ASP A 41 2.68 -14.37 -15.36
CA ASP A 41 2.92 -15.66 -14.71
C ASP A 41 3.70 -15.45 -13.40
N LEU A 42 3.04 -15.66 -12.26
CA LEU A 42 3.64 -15.43 -10.94
C LEU A 42 4.71 -16.47 -10.56
N TYR A 43 4.85 -17.57 -11.31
CA TYR A 43 5.86 -18.60 -11.07
C TYR A 43 7.17 -18.35 -11.83
N LYS A 44 7.24 -17.25 -12.59
CA LYS A 44 8.44 -16.77 -13.30
C LYS A 44 8.86 -15.42 -12.72
N ASP A 45 9.77 -14.74 -13.41
CA ASP A 45 10.04 -13.34 -13.10
C ASP A 45 8.77 -12.52 -13.32
N ASN A 46 8.26 -11.98 -12.21
CA ASN A 46 7.07 -11.15 -12.12
C ASN A 46 7.40 -9.81 -11.47
N THR A 47 8.66 -9.37 -11.54
CA THR A 47 9.11 -8.09 -11.01
C THR A 47 8.45 -6.93 -11.77
N CYS A 48 7.75 -6.08 -11.02
CA CYS A 48 7.03 -4.93 -11.56
C CYS A 48 7.39 -3.67 -10.76
N HIS A 49 7.27 -2.52 -11.42
CA HIS A 49 7.08 -1.24 -10.75
C HIS A 49 5.61 -1.17 -10.32
N ILE A 50 5.35 -1.35 -9.03
CA ILE A 50 4.01 -1.33 -8.43
C ILE A 50 3.77 0.07 -7.88
N SER A 51 2.68 0.70 -8.29
CA SER A 51 2.25 2.03 -7.84
C SER A 51 0.92 1.90 -7.10
N HIS A 52 0.81 2.45 -5.90
CA HIS A 52 -0.39 2.49 -5.09
C HIS A 52 -0.92 3.92 -4.98
N LEU A 53 -2.23 4.09 -5.12
CA LEU A 53 -2.88 5.38 -5.03
C LEU A 53 -3.63 5.50 -3.69
N LEU A 54 -3.23 6.48 -2.89
CA LEU A 54 -3.83 6.79 -1.59
C LEU A 54 -4.32 8.23 -1.57
N GLU A 55 -5.40 8.48 -0.88
CA GLU A 55 -5.90 9.82 -0.60
C GLU A 55 -5.91 10.02 0.91
N ILE A 56 -5.21 11.05 1.39
CA ILE A 56 -4.98 11.29 2.81
C ILE A 56 -5.46 12.71 3.16
N PRO A 57 -6.21 12.89 4.26
CA PRO A 57 -6.55 14.21 4.79
C PRO A 57 -5.32 15.11 4.97
N ASN A 58 -5.48 16.38 4.63
CA ASN A 58 -4.37 17.34 4.63
C ASN A 58 -3.72 17.54 6.01
N ASP A 59 -4.47 17.36 7.09
CA ASP A 59 -4.01 17.45 8.48
C ASP A 59 -3.21 16.22 8.94
N GLN A 60 -3.37 15.07 8.27
CA GLN A 60 -2.62 13.84 8.53
C GLN A 60 -1.38 13.68 7.66
N CYS A 61 -1.26 14.45 6.58
CA CYS A 61 -0.22 14.29 5.55
C CYS A 61 1.21 14.23 6.10
N ASN A 62 1.60 15.14 6.99
CA ASN A 62 2.99 15.18 7.47
C ASN A 62 3.38 13.88 8.22
N ARG A 63 2.46 13.35 9.03
CA ARG A 63 2.68 12.11 9.78
C ARG A 63 2.72 10.91 8.85
N PHE A 64 1.81 10.86 7.88
CA PHE A 64 1.80 9.84 6.84
C PHE A 64 3.09 9.83 6.02
N GLU A 65 3.58 10.99 5.59
CA GLU A 65 4.80 11.13 4.80
C GLU A 65 6.04 10.66 5.56
N GLU A 66 6.17 11.04 6.82
CA GLU A 66 7.28 10.64 7.69
C GLU A 66 7.33 9.12 7.88
N GLU A 67 6.20 8.50 8.21
CA GLU A 67 6.13 7.08 8.50
C GLU A 67 6.32 6.20 7.24
N ILE A 68 5.62 6.51 6.14
CA ILE A 68 5.81 5.81 4.86
C ILE A 68 7.26 5.97 4.37
N GLY A 69 7.88 7.13 4.60
CA GLY A 69 9.29 7.36 4.25
C GLY A 69 10.25 6.32 4.86
N GLY A 70 9.90 5.72 5.99
CA GLY A 70 10.65 4.66 6.65
C GLY A 70 10.45 3.25 6.08
N THR A 71 9.46 3.05 5.20
CA THR A 71 8.99 1.70 4.78
C THR A 71 9.66 1.16 3.50
N GLY A 72 10.62 1.89 2.95
CA GLY A 72 11.31 1.53 1.70
C GLY A 72 10.47 1.77 0.43
N PHE A 73 9.25 2.28 0.56
CA PHE A 73 8.46 2.77 -0.56
C PHE A 73 8.91 4.18 -0.95
N THR A 74 8.80 4.50 -2.25
CA THR A 74 8.99 5.87 -2.75
C THR A 74 7.65 6.59 -2.78
N LEU A 75 7.57 7.72 -2.10
CA LEU A 75 6.35 8.52 -1.99
C LEU A 75 6.39 9.73 -2.94
N LEU A 76 5.31 9.96 -3.68
CA LEU A 76 5.12 11.14 -4.52
C LEU A 76 3.71 11.72 -4.30
N ARG A 77 3.62 12.99 -3.90
CA ARG A 77 2.34 13.70 -3.85
C ARG A 77 1.94 14.13 -5.27
N GLN A 78 0.82 13.60 -5.76
CA GLN A 78 0.31 13.86 -7.12
C GLN A 78 -0.53 15.14 -7.18
N SER A 79 -1.37 15.36 -6.18
CA SER A 79 -2.22 16.54 -6.10
C SER A 79 -2.57 16.85 -4.65
N LYS A 80 -3.05 18.08 -4.45
CA LYS A 80 -3.58 18.56 -3.18
C LYS A 80 -4.77 19.46 -3.47
N ASP A 81 -5.90 19.18 -2.84
CA ASP A 81 -7.04 20.07 -2.83
C ASP A 81 -7.22 20.72 -1.45
N ARG A 82 -8.42 21.21 -1.16
CA ARG A 82 -8.72 21.88 0.11
C ARG A 82 -8.64 20.93 1.30
N ASP A 83 -9.09 19.69 1.13
CA ASP A 83 -9.38 18.76 2.22
C ASP A 83 -8.41 17.58 2.23
N THR A 84 -7.99 17.09 1.06
CA THR A 84 -7.14 15.91 0.93
C THR A 84 -5.95 16.13 -0.01
N SER A 85 -4.95 15.26 0.11
CA SER A 85 -3.83 15.11 -0.80
C SER A 85 -3.81 13.70 -1.38
N VAL A 86 -3.55 13.59 -2.67
CA VAL A 86 -3.42 12.30 -3.36
C VAL A 86 -1.95 11.95 -3.47
N TYR A 87 -1.62 10.73 -3.05
CA TYR A 87 -0.29 10.18 -3.04
C TYR A 87 -0.19 8.96 -3.94
N GLN A 88 0.92 8.89 -4.66
CA GLN A 88 1.39 7.70 -5.32
C GLN A 88 2.55 7.10 -4.52
N VAL A 89 2.36 5.90 -4.01
CA VAL A 89 3.35 5.14 -3.24
C VAL A 89 3.89 4.01 -4.11
N ASN A 90 5.19 4.00 -4.36
CA ASN A 90 5.81 3.14 -5.37
C ASN A 90 6.79 2.16 -4.76
N LYS A 91 6.83 0.92 -5.29
CA LYS A 91 7.86 -0.07 -4.98
C LYS A 91 8.13 -0.95 -6.19
N THR A 92 9.39 -1.29 -6.42
CA THR A 92 9.75 -2.28 -7.43
C THR A 92 9.89 -3.63 -6.73
N GLU A 93 8.99 -4.56 -7.01
CA GLU A 93 8.96 -5.87 -6.34
C GLU A 93 8.20 -6.91 -7.19
N ALA A 94 8.25 -8.17 -6.76
CA ALA A 94 7.49 -9.25 -7.36
C ALA A 94 5.97 -9.00 -7.21
N LEU A 95 5.21 -9.12 -8.32
CA LEU A 95 3.75 -8.99 -8.30
C LEU A 95 3.08 -10.00 -7.36
N ALA A 96 3.72 -11.13 -7.08
CA ALA A 96 3.25 -12.10 -6.09
C ALA A 96 3.06 -11.51 -4.67
N LEU A 97 3.70 -10.39 -4.36
CA LEU A 97 3.58 -9.70 -3.07
C LEU A 97 2.46 -8.65 -3.05
N ILE A 98 1.66 -8.52 -4.11
CA ILE A 98 0.64 -7.47 -4.19
C ILE A 98 -0.41 -7.56 -3.09
N ASP A 99 -0.74 -8.77 -2.63
CA ASP A 99 -1.71 -8.93 -1.55
C ASP A 99 -1.20 -8.27 -0.27
N TYR A 100 0.05 -8.58 0.10
CA TYR A 100 0.73 -7.96 1.23
C TYR A 100 0.90 -6.44 1.06
N GLN A 101 1.38 -5.97 -0.09
CA GLN A 101 1.55 -4.53 -0.31
C GLN A 101 0.22 -3.78 -0.25
N SER A 102 -0.84 -4.32 -0.84
CA SER A 102 -2.18 -3.71 -0.80
C SER A 102 -2.80 -3.74 0.60
N GLU A 103 -2.51 -4.75 1.42
CA GLU A 103 -2.89 -4.78 2.84
C GLU A 103 -2.22 -3.64 3.58
N LEU A 104 -0.89 -3.52 3.46
CA LEU A 104 -0.15 -2.42 4.07
C LEU A 104 -0.71 -1.05 3.67
N MET A 105 -0.93 -0.81 2.38
CA MET A 105 -1.46 0.46 1.91
C MET A 105 -2.88 0.73 2.43
N ASN A 106 -3.72 -0.30 2.53
CA ASN A 106 -5.03 -0.17 3.12
C ASN A 106 -4.94 0.20 4.60
N LEU A 107 -4.07 -0.46 5.37
CA LEU A 107 -3.86 -0.20 6.79
C LEU A 107 -3.28 1.20 7.04
N TYR A 108 -2.28 1.64 6.26
CA TYR A 108 -1.76 3.01 6.32
C TYR A 108 -2.86 4.02 6.01
N SER A 109 -3.64 3.80 4.95
CA SER A 109 -4.74 4.71 4.64
C SER A 109 -5.73 4.81 5.81
N LYS A 110 -6.10 3.68 6.43
CA LYS A 110 -7.01 3.62 7.58
C LYS A 110 -6.45 4.32 8.82
N LYS A 111 -5.16 4.13 9.11
CA LYS A 111 -4.47 4.77 10.24
C LYS A 111 -4.56 6.30 10.18
N TYR A 112 -4.49 6.86 8.97
CA TYR A 112 -4.52 8.30 8.74
C TYR A 112 -5.86 8.79 8.19
N GLU A 113 -6.94 8.06 8.46
CA GLU A 113 -8.31 8.45 8.09
C GLU A 113 -8.48 8.74 6.57
N GLY A 114 -7.63 8.11 5.76
CA GLY A 114 -7.61 8.21 4.31
C GLY A 114 -8.26 7.02 3.62
N VAL A 115 -8.06 6.98 2.30
CA VAL A 115 -8.65 5.98 1.41
C VAL A 115 -7.57 5.40 0.50
N TYR A 116 -7.40 4.08 0.55
CA TYR A 116 -6.68 3.34 -0.48
C TYR A 116 -7.58 3.15 -1.71
N ARG A 117 -7.15 3.68 -2.86
CA ARG A 117 -7.96 3.72 -4.08
C ARG A 117 -7.69 2.52 -4.99
N SER A 118 -6.43 2.27 -5.31
CA SER A 118 -6.03 1.23 -6.27
C SER A 118 -4.53 1.01 -6.27
N TRP A 119 -4.09 -0.04 -6.98
CA TRP A 119 -2.71 -0.21 -7.41
C TRP A 119 -2.63 -0.36 -8.92
N GLU A 120 -1.50 -0.02 -9.53
CA GLU A 120 -1.18 -0.25 -10.94
C GLU A 120 0.22 -0.82 -11.07
N ILE A 121 0.52 -1.45 -12.21
CA ILE A 121 1.84 -1.99 -12.48
C ILE A 121 2.38 -1.59 -13.85
N VAL A 122 3.70 -1.56 -13.93
CA VAL A 122 4.47 -1.63 -15.17
C VAL A 122 5.51 -2.72 -15.00
N ARG A 123 5.70 -3.61 -16.00
CA ARG A 123 6.77 -4.62 -15.93
C ARG A 123 8.13 -3.92 -15.86
N ALA A 124 9.01 -4.37 -14.96
CA ALA A 124 10.32 -3.78 -14.82
C ALA A 124 11.29 -4.24 -15.93
N PHE A 125 11.08 -5.44 -16.49
CA PHE A 125 11.91 -6.08 -17.50
C PHE A 125 11.09 -6.89 -18.51
#